data_AF-A0A7X2NNK8-F1
#
_entry.id   AF-A0A7X2NNK8-F1
#
_cell.length_a   1.000
_cell.length_b   1.000
_cell.length_c   1.000
_cell.angle_alpha   90.00
_cell.angle_beta   90.00
_cell.angle_gamma   90.00
#
_symmetry.space_group_name_H-M   'P 1'
#
loop_
_entity.id
_entity.type
_entity.pdbx_description
1 polymer ?
#
loop_
_entity_poly.entity_id
_entity_poly.type
_entity_poly.pdbx_seq_one_letter_code
_entity_poly.pdbx_strand_id
1 'polypeptide(L)'
;MTNQEATHTMYQHQEFSIDINLEIVTVHALHIFERMNEHAELNLSGICRAVQNRIPEKQAVTVMDRNGSIIFCGRIHDIKLKYDKEFLSFQLKAYSASCEMDGMKRRRVFQDLDMTYEQILFEVLRSYKSSSHLDQVTNGAKIPHSIVQFDETDWEFLKRLSSHFNTGIWANCKSSSIQLFFGASSREKGILEGEELTNNTNLLKEQEQLTIQTHKQAELGCRISYKGSLYLIKSTESLIKRGELLYQSLLERTRGASFPYLPNTKLAGLHLWAVVKEINRNKLRVKYPIEDYAQGNTPWLPFAGEENNEAGYYMPEPGDEVEVTFPDLVEAHAFISAARRRMKQTNPEKHNMKYLRNKEGLGLYMDEEKLSISSGMERAAIVMHQDGCIHIKASETLHISAESDLEIGGRTGNVTIHAEDSITFQSGETGASKITFDSDSHISCKALQQVVVSGSGIVSDTEETSGQANTGISSDKVRNAVMALSGVEFLSKSAAGTMDVQDARKIMNHLLGRDMNEIGTEASDDNWIKQTLFENNERLFNSFSYGESKRG
;
A
#
# COMPACT_ATOMS: atom_id res chain seq x y z
N MET A 1 51.32 -22.26 34.27
CA MET A 1 50.69 -22.83 33.07
C MET A 1 51.47 -22.32 31.88
N THR A 2 52.27 -23.19 31.30
CA THR A 2 53.22 -22.92 30.22
C THR A 2 52.47 -22.65 28.92
N ASN A 3 52.73 -21.49 28.30
CA ASN A 3 52.44 -21.24 26.89
C ASN A 3 53.17 -22.30 26.06
N GLN A 4 52.44 -23.28 25.54
CA GLN A 4 52.94 -24.11 24.45
C GLN A 4 52.79 -23.30 23.17
N GLU A 5 53.92 -22.80 22.66
CA GLU A 5 54.04 -22.32 21.29
C GLU A 5 53.58 -23.44 20.36
N ALA A 6 52.53 -23.18 19.57
CA ALA A 6 52.14 -24.07 18.51
C ALA A 6 53.31 -24.17 17.52
N THR A 7 53.92 -25.34 17.42
CA THR A 7 54.99 -25.64 16.46
C THR A 7 54.44 -25.58 15.05
N HIS A 8 54.51 -24.39 14.45
CA HIS A 8 54.19 -24.15 13.06
C HIS A 8 55.16 -24.96 12.19
N THR A 9 54.67 -25.96 11.45
CA THR A 9 55.53 -26.90 10.75
C THR A 9 55.39 -26.70 9.24
N MET A 10 56.48 -26.30 8.59
CA MET A 10 56.50 -26.13 7.14
C MET A 10 56.96 -27.44 6.47
N TYR A 11 56.10 -28.06 5.68
CA TYR A 11 56.47 -29.20 4.85
C TYR A 11 57.17 -28.71 3.57
N GLN A 12 58.28 -29.35 3.21
CA GLN A 12 59.10 -28.99 2.06
C GLN A 12 59.18 -30.17 1.08
N HIS A 13 58.83 -29.91 -0.18
CA HIS A 13 59.01 -30.80 -1.32
C HIS A 13 59.83 -30.06 -2.40
N GLN A 14 60.43 -30.78 -3.35
CA GLN A 14 61.29 -30.17 -4.37
C GLN A 14 60.57 -29.08 -5.21
N GLU A 15 59.26 -29.23 -5.40
CA GLU A 15 58.45 -28.34 -6.26
C GLU A 15 57.50 -27.40 -5.48
N PHE A 16 57.26 -27.63 -4.19
CA PHE A 16 56.29 -26.86 -3.40
C PHE A 16 56.57 -26.98 -1.90
N SER A 17 56.02 -26.05 -1.13
CA SER A 17 55.98 -26.13 0.33
C SER A 17 54.56 -25.91 0.86
N ILE A 18 54.25 -26.53 2.00
CA ILE A 18 52.94 -26.41 2.64
C ILE A 18 53.14 -25.89 4.05
N ASP A 19 52.45 -24.80 4.33
CA ASP A 19 52.42 -24.19 5.65
C ASP A 19 51.10 -24.54 6.36
N ILE A 20 51.21 -25.38 7.39
CA ILE A 20 50.08 -25.92 8.14
C ILE A 20 50.54 -26.41 9.51
N ASN A 21 49.72 -26.24 10.55
CA ASN A 21 49.92 -26.88 11.86
C ASN A 21 49.58 -28.39 11.81
N LEU A 22 50.27 -29.13 10.94
CA LEU A 22 50.24 -30.57 10.82
C LEU A 22 51.64 -31.03 10.41
N GLU A 23 52.24 -31.92 11.19
CA GLU A 23 53.56 -32.46 10.89
C GLU A 23 53.46 -33.50 9.76
N ILE A 24 53.47 -33.03 8.51
CA ILE A 24 53.42 -33.86 7.30
C ILE A 24 54.79 -34.52 7.10
N VAL A 25 54.78 -35.83 6.90
CA VAL A 25 55.97 -36.63 6.54
C VAL A 25 56.09 -36.78 5.03
N THR A 26 54.97 -37.05 4.36
CA THR A 26 54.94 -37.26 2.90
C THR A 26 53.60 -36.86 2.34
N VAL A 27 53.59 -36.18 1.20
CA VAL A 27 52.38 -35.88 0.42
C VAL A 27 52.23 -36.91 -0.68
N HIS A 28 51.09 -37.59 -0.73
CA HIS A 28 50.74 -38.54 -1.79
C HIS A 28 50.01 -37.87 -2.94
N ALA A 29 49.10 -36.95 -2.63
CA ALA A 29 48.36 -36.20 -3.62
C ALA A 29 48.11 -34.77 -3.14
N LEU A 30 48.32 -33.82 -4.04
CA LEU A 30 47.92 -32.43 -3.92
C LEU A 30 47.10 -32.10 -5.16
N HIS A 31 45.90 -31.61 -4.94
CA HIS A 31 45.01 -31.15 -5.98
C HIS A 31 44.39 -29.83 -5.55
N ILE A 32 44.77 -28.75 -6.23
CA ILE A 32 44.10 -27.44 -6.10
C ILE A 32 43.18 -27.30 -7.30
N PHE A 33 41.89 -27.12 -7.04
CA PHE A 33 40.87 -26.96 -8.06
C PHE A 33 40.29 -25.55 -7.98
N GLU A 34 40.36 -24.81 -9.08
CA GLU A 34 39.75 -23.49 -9.20
C GLU A 34 38.82 -23.50 -10.42
N ARG A 35 37.60 -22.99 -10.25
CA ARG A 35 36.61 -22.92 -11.33
C ARG A 35 35.76 -21.69 -11.19
N MET A 36 35.44 -21.05 -12.31
CA MET A 36 34.47 -19.94 -12.31
C MET A 36 33.12 -20.40 -11.73
N ASN A 37 32.51 -19.56 -10.90
CA ASN A 37 31.31 -19.80 -10.10
C ASN A 37 31.45 -20.83 -8.97
N GLU A 38 32.66 -21.31 -8.67
CA GLU A 38 32.94 -22.21 -7.54
C GLU A 38 34.01 -21.62 -6.62
N HIS A 39 34.00 -22.06 -5.36
CA HIS A 39 35.10 -21.75 -4.44
C HIS A 39 36.34 -22.57 -4.80
N ALA A 40 37.51 -21.98 -4.68
CA ALA A 40 38.76 -22.72 -4.87
C ALA A 40 38.93 -23.73 -3.74
N GLU A 41 39.27 -24.97 -4.12
CA GLU A 41 39.32 -26.12 -3.24
C GLU A 41 40.72 -26.72 -3.25
N LEU A 42 41.24 -27.08 -2.08
CA LEU A 42 42.46 -27.85 -1.91
C LEU A 42 42.10 -29.22 -1.34
N ASN A 43 42.49 -30.27 -2.06
CA ASN A 43 42.49 -31.65 -1.59
C ASN A 43 43.93 -32.10 -1.40
N LEU A 44 44.28 -32.45 -0.16
CA LEU A 44 45.61 -32.88 0.21
C LEU A 44 45.53 -34.24 0.91
N SER A 45 46.39 -35.18 0.53
CA SER A 45 46.50 -36.46 1.21
C SER A 45 47.94 -36.91 1.36
N GLY A 46 48.22 -37.66 2.42
CA GLY A 46 49.59 -38.03 2.76
C GLY A 46 49.71 -38.79 4.07
N ILE A 47 50.94 -38.84 4.58
CA ILE A 47 51.31 -39.39 5.88
C ILE A 47 51.71 -38.22 6.78
N CYS A 48 51.23 -38.21 8.02
CA CYS A 48 51.63 -37.26 9.05
C CYS A 48 52.15 -38.01 10.30
N ARG A 49 52.91 -37.31 11.14
CA ARG A 49 53.26 -37.81 12.48
C ARG A 49 52.07 -37.62 13.43
N ALA A 50 52.09 -38.39 14.53
CA ALA A 50 51.03 -38.39 15.53
C ALA A 50 50.63 -36.97 15.92
N VAL A 51 49.35 -36.64 15.74
CA VAL A 51 48.84 -35.32 16.08
C VAL A 51 48.68 -35.26 17.61
N GLN A 52 49.57 -34.52 18.30
CA GLN A 52 49.49 -34.38 19.76
C GLN A 52 48.23 -33.61 20.21
N ASN A 53 47.68 -32.76 19.34
CA ASN A 53 46.51 -31.92 19.59
C ASN A 53 45.47 -32.08 18.46
N ARG A 54 44.18 -31.84 18.77
CA ARG A 54 43.13 -31.84 17.74
C ARG A 54 43.37 -30.66 16.78
N ILE A 55 43.46 -30.92 15.47
CA ILE A 55 43.59 -29.86 14.46
C ILE A 55 42.31 -29.01 14.51
N PRO A 56 42.39 -27.70 14.80
CA PRO A 56 41.21 -26.86 14.86
C PRO A 56 40.51 -26.78 13.51
N GLU A 57 39.18 -26.91 13.52
CA GLU A 57 38.37 -26.54 12.36
C GLU A 57 38.65 -25.07 11.99
N LYS A 58 38.74 -24.77 10.69
CA LYS A 58 39.07 -23.45 10.14
C LYS A 58 40.51 -22.96 10.33
N GLN A 59 41.45 -23.83 10.70
CA GLN A 59 42.86 -23.46 10.66
C GLN A 59 43.30 -23.06 9.24
N ALA A 60 44.20 -22.08 9.12
CA ALA A 60 44.78 -21.70 7.84
C ALA A 60 45.71 -22.78 7.26
N VAL A 61 45.71 -22.88 5.93
CA VAL A 61 46.65 -23.68 5.13
C VAL A 61 47.10 -22.84 3.93
N THR A 62 48.41 -22.79 3.72
CA THR A 62 49.02 -22.09 2.58
C THR A 62 49.92 -23.06 1.82
N VAL A 63 49.80 -23.07 0.50
CA VAL A 63 50.67 -23.84 -0.41
C VAL A 63 51.46 -22.84 -1.25
N MET A 64 52.77 -23.03 -1.30
CA MET A 64 53.70 -22.20 -2.08
C MET A 64 54.44 -23.05 -3.11
N ASP A 65 54.78 -22.48 -4.26
CA ASP A 65 55.65 -23.12 -5.25
C ASP A 65 57.12 -23.14 -4.78
N ARG A 66 58.01 -23.74 -5.58
CA ARG A 66 59.46 -23.77 -5.34
C ARG A 66 60.13 -22.39 -5.21
N ASN A 67 59.51 -21.34 -5.73
CA ASN A 67 60.01 -19.96 -5.67
C ASN A 67 59.48 -19.20 -4.44
N GLY A 68 58.66 -19.84 -3.60
CA GLY A 68 57.99 -19.21 -2.45
C GLY A 68 56.75 -18.40 -2.82
N SER A 69 56.25 -18.49 -4.06
CA SER A 69 55.02 -17.82 -4.47
C SER A 69 53.80 -18.62 -4.02
N ILE A 70 52.83 -17.96 -3.40
CA ILE A 70 51.60 -18.62 -2.96
C ILE A 70 50.79 -19.10 -4.17
N ILE A 71 50.46 -20.39 -4.17
CA ILE A 71 49.57 -21.00 -5.16
C ILE A 71 48.18 -21.32 -4.59
N PHE A 72 48.05 -21.41 -3.25
CA PHE A 72 46.77 -21.52 -2.56
C PHE A 72 46.87 -21.01 -1.13
N CYS A 73 45.85 -20.31 -0.66
CA CYS A 73 45.67 -19.87 0.73
C CYS A 73 44.20 -20.05 1.10
N GLY A 74 43.94 -20.83 2.15
CA GLY A 74 42.57 -21.16 2.54
C GLY A 74 42.48 -21.64 3.97
N ARG A 75 41.30 -22.15 4.33
CA ARG A 75 41.02 -22.72 5.66
C ARG A 75 40.55 -24.15 5.55
N ILE A 76 41.00 -24.97 6.49
CA ILE A 76 40.62 -26.38 6.61
C ILE A 76 39.13 -26.47 6.92
N HIS A 77 38.42 -27.19 6.06
CA HIS A 77 37.00 -27.49 6.20
C HIS A 77 36.77 -28.87 6.80
N ASP A 78 37.54 -29.87 6.33
CA ASP A 78 37.46 -31.23 6.82
C ASP A 78 38.86 -31.86 6.86
N ILE A 79 39.10 -32.70 7.86
CA ILE A 79 40.31 -33.51 7.95
C ILE A 79 39.98 -34.89 8.53
N LYS A 80 40.27 -35.92 7.75
CA LYS A 80 40.10 -37.32 8.13
C LYS A 80 41.46 -37.93 8.40
N LEU A 81 41.61 -38.53 9.57
CA LEU A 81 42.80 -39.25 9.99
C LEU A 81 42.50 -40.74 10.03
N LYS A 82 43.35 -41.55 9.41
CA LYS A 82 43.23 -43.01 9.41
C LYS A 82 44.56 -43.64 9.80
N TYR A 83 44.54 -44.43 10.85
CA TYR A 83 45.69 -45.19 11.32
C TYR A 83 45.72 -46.55 10.61
N ASP A 84 46.76 -46.80 9.80
CA ASP A 84 46.97 -48.07 9.11
C ASP A 84 48.30 -48.68 9.57
N LYS A 85 48.22 -49.60 10.54
CA LYS A 85 49.30 -50.42 11.15
C LYS A 85 50.51 -49.65 11.69
N GLU A 86 51.30 -49.01 10.82
CA GLU A 86 52.57 -48.35 11.11
C GLU A 86 52.57 -46.84 10.84
N PHE A 87 51.60 -46.32 10.08
CA PHE A 87 51.56 -44.91 9.68
C PHE A 87 50.19 -44.28 9.91
N LEU A 88 50.19 -42.97 10.22
CA LEU A 88 48.98 -42.16 10.30
C LEU A 88 48.79 -41.44 8.96
N SER A 89 47.76 -41.83 8.22
CA SER A 89 47.39 -41.19 6.96
C SER A 89 46.35 -40.09 7.19
N PHE A 90 46.40 -39.05 6.37
CA PHE A 90 45.43 -37.97 6.40
C PHE A 90 44.83 -37.69 5.02
N GLN A 91 43.58 -37.22 5.03
CA GLN A 91 42.89 -36.59 3.90
C GLN A 91 42.34 -35.27 4.39
N LEU A 92 42.78 -34.17 3.78
CA LEU A 92 42.44 -32.81 4.15
C LEU A 92 41.74 -32.13 2.99
N LYS A 93 40.63 -31.44 3.32
CA LYS A 93 39.90 -30.58 2.42
C LYS A 93 39.89 -29.15 2.94
N ALA A 94 40.28 -28.20 2.12
CA ALA A 94 40.29 -26.78 2.46
C ALA A 94 39.67 -25.93 1.35
N TYR A 95 39.12 -24.78 1.73
CA TYR A 95 38.52 -23.82 0.80
C TYR A 95 39.18 -22.44 0.93
N SER A 96 39.25 -21.70 -0.17
CA SER A 96 39.73 -20.31 -0.15
C SER A 96 38.81 -19.40 0.66
N ALA A 97 39.25 -18.17 0.95
CA ALA A 97 38.52 -17.21 1.78
C ALA A 97 37.10 -16.90 1.28
N SER A 98 36.81 -17.08 -0.02
CA SER A 98 35.48 -16.81 -0.57
C SER A 98 34.38 -17.73 -0.03
N CYS A 99 34.71 -18.88 0.56
CA CYS A 99 33.71 -19.76 1.19
C CYS A 99 32.98 -19.11 2.37
N GLU A 100 33.54 -18.05 2.98
CA GLU A 100 32.85 -17.26 3.99
C GLU A 100 31.55 -16.64 3.46
N MET A 101 31.48 -16.36 2.16
CA MET A 101 30.33 -15.75 1.50
C MET A 101 29.10 -16.65 1.44
N ASP A 102 29.28 -17.96 1.66
CA ASP A 102 28.20 -18.96 1.77
C ASP A 102 27.74 -19.18 3.22
N GLY A 103 28.33 -18.48 4.20
CA GLY A 103 28.05 -18.70 5.61
C GLY A 103 26.64 -18.29 6.08
N MET A 104 25.98 -17.36 5.39
CA MET A 104 24.66 -16.87 5.78
C MET A 104 23.85 -16.43 4.57
N LYS A 105 22.57 -16.84 4.54
CA LYS A 105 21.60 -16.31 3.59
C LYS A 105 21.13 -14.92 4.01
N ARG A 106 21.01 -14.00 3.05
CA ARG A 106 20.69 -12.59 3.27
C ARG A 106 19.34 -12.21 2.66
N ARG A 107 18.82 -11.08 3.12
CA ARG A 107 17.60 -10.44 2.62
C ARG A 107 17.88 -8.95 2.46
N ARG A 108 18.13 -8.51 1.23
CA ARG A 108 18.45 -7.13 0.88
C ARG A 108 17.65 -6.68 -0.33
N VAL A 109 17.31 -5.40 -0.39
CA VAL A 109 16.75 -4.77 -1.58
C VAL A 109 17.67 -3.63 -2.03
N PHE A 110 18.12 -3.71 -3.28
CA PHE A 110 18.82 -2.62 -3.96
C PHE A 110 17.82 -1.96 -4.89
N GLN A 111 17.33 -0.77 -4.52
CA GLN A 111 16.24 -0.12 -5.25
C GLN A 111 16.59 1.27 -5.79
N ASP A 112 17.75 1.80 -5.49
CA ASP A 112 18.22 3.02 -6.15
C ASP A 112 18.62 2.72 -7.60
N LEU A 113 17.81 3.16 -8.56
CA LEU A 113 18.03 2.93 -9.99
C LEU A 113 19.25 3.68 -10.54
N ASP A 114 19.81 4.62 -9.77
CA ASP A 114 21.08 5.26 -10.10
C ASP A 114 22.31 4.48 -9.63
N MET A 115 22.10 3.42 -8.84
CA MET A 115 23.17 2.54 -8.35
C MET A 115 23.74 1.65 -9.46
N THR A 116 25.07 1.54 -9.50
CA THR A 116 25.78 0.64 -10.43
C THR A 116 25.94 -0.76 -9.86
N TYR A 117 26.14 -1.74 -10.74
CA TYR A 117 26.50 -3.10 -10.32
C TYR A 117 27.77 -3.14 -9.46
N GLU A 118 28.78 -2.33 -9.79
CA GLU A 118 30.00 -2.20 -9.00
C GLU A 118 29.73 -1.66 -7.59
N GLN A 119 28.82 -0.71 -7.44
CA GLN A 119 28.39 -0.24 -6.11
C GLN A 119 27.70 -1.36 -5.31
N ILE A 120 26.88 -2.21 -5.96
CA ILE A 120 26.31 -3.38 -5.28
C ILE A 120 27.42 -4.34 -4.81
N LEU A 121 28.43 -4.62 -5.65
CA LEU A 121 29.58 -5.45 -5.26
C LEU A 121 30.27 -4.88 -4.02
N PHE A 122 30.54 -3.58 -4.01
CA PHE A 122 31.12 -2.89 -2.87
C PHE A 122 30.27 -3.03 -1.60
N GLU A 123 28.96 -2.80 -1.70
CA GLU A 123 28.02 -2.89 -0.58
C GLU A 123 27.92 -4.31 0.01
N VAL A 124 28.01 -5.35 -0.82
CA VAL A 124 28.05 -6.75 -0.37
C VAL A 124 29.39 -7.06 0.31
N LEU A 125 30.50 -6.67 -0.33
CA LEU A 125 31.85 -7.03 0.12
C LEU A 125 32.30 -6.28 1.38
N ARG A 126 31.84 -5.05 1.63
CA ARG A 126 32.24 -4.26 2.81
C ARG A 126 32.00 -4.97 4.17
N SER A 127 31.12 -5.97 4.19
CA SER A 127 30.84 -6.77 5.40
C SER A 127 31.97 -7.77 5.74
N TYR A 128 32.89 -8.01 4.81
CA TYR A 128 34.03 -8.91 4.96
C TYR A 128 35.32 -8.15 5.23
N LYS A 129 36.20 -8.74 6.05
CA LYS A 129 37.46 -8.10 6.45
C LYS A 129 38.44 -8.05 5.29
N SER A 130 38.96 -6.85 5.00
CA SER A 130 40.03 -6.61 4.02
C SER A 130 39.71 -7.15 2.62
N SER A 131 38.43 -7.17 2.23
CA SER A 131 38.00 -7.64 0.92
C SER A 131 38.20 -6.60 -0.19
N SER A 132 38.36 -7.06 -1.42
CA SER A 132 38.36 -6.23 -2.62
C SER A 132 37.59 -6.89 -3.76
N HIS A 133 37.26 -6.10 -4.79
CA HIS A 133 36.72 -6.62 -6.05
C HIS A 133 37.41 -5.98 -7.24
N LEU A 134 37.30 -6.65 -8.39
CA LEU A 134 37.61 -6.12 -9.70
C LEU A 134 36.44 -6.42 -10.63
N ASP A 135 35.73 -5.39 -11.05
CA ASP A 135 34.71 -5.47 -12.10
C ASP A 135 35.34 -5.24 -13.48
N GLN A 136 35.14 -6.18 -14.40
CA GLN A 136 35.71 -6.13 -15.74
C GLN A 136 34.64 -6.04 -16.84
N VAL A 137 33.36 -6.11 -16.50
CA VAL A 137 32.28 -6.36 -17.46
C VAL A 137 31.17 -5.32 -17.41
N THR A 138 30.84 -4.76 -16.24
CA THR A 138 29.64 -3.93 -16.14
C THR A 138 29.82 -2.56 -16.79
N ASN A 139 31.07 -2.06 -16.85
CA ASN A 139 31.42 -0.75 -17.41
C ASN A 139 30.55 0.40 -16.85
N GLY A 140 30.25 0.37 -15.54
CA GLY A 140 29.43 1.39 -14.88
C GLY A 140 27.93 1.28 -15.19
N ALA A 141 27.46 0.14 -15.70
CA ALA A 141 26.04 -0.12 -15.89
C ALA A 141 25.27 0.06 -14.57
N LYS A 142 24.13 0.75 -14.68
CA LYS A 142 23.16 0.94 -13.59
C LYS A 142 22.20 -0.24 -13.53
N ILE A 143 21.59 -0.44 -12.36
CA ILE A 143 20.54 -1.45 -12.24
C ILE A 143 19.29 -1.01 -13.01
N PRO A 144 18.68 -1.91 -13.83
CA PRO A 144 17.53 -1.53 -14.65
C PRO A 144 16.20 -1.48 -13.86
N HIS A 145 16.16 -2.13 -12.70
CA HIS A 145 15.01 -2.22 -11.78
C HIS A 145 15.56 -2.61 -10.40
N SER A 146 14.70 -2.68 -9.37
CA SER A 146 15.11 -3.16 -8.05
C SER A 146 15.67 -4.57 -8.13
N ILE A 147 16.82 -4.81 -7.51
CA ILE A 147 17.40 -6.14 -7.37
C ILE A 147 17.17 -6.60 -5.93
N VAL A 148 16.57 -7.78 -5.77
CA VAL A 148 16.26 -8.35 -4.46
C VAL A 148 17.15 -9.55 -4.21
N GLN A 149 18.01 -9.49 -3.18
CA GLN A 149 18.69 -10.66 -2.65
C GLN A 149 17.75 -11.32 -1.64
N PHE A 150 17.09 -12.42 -2.01
CA PHE A 150 16.11 -13.09 -1.13
C PHE A 150 16.48 -14.53 -0.85
N ASP A 151 16.85 -14.82 0.40
CA ASP A 151 17.25 -16.16 0.85
C ASP A 151 18.40 -16.75 0.01
N GLU A 152 19.29 -15.89 -0.47
CA GLU A 152 20.53 -16.24 -1.18
C GLU A 152 21.72 -15.91 -0.28
N THR A 153 22.78 -16.71 -0.35
CA THR A 153 24.08 -16.30 0.20
C THR A 153 24.66 -15.13 -0.60
N ASP A 154 25.73 -14.50 -0.10
CA ASP A 154 26.40 -13.46 -0.88
C ASP A 154 27.05 -14.04 -2.14
N TRP A 155 27.57 -15.28 -2.08
CA TRP A 155 28.13 -15.94 -3.26
C TRP A 155 27.05 -16.28 -4.30
N GLU A 156 25.93 -16.87 -3.89
CA GLU A 156 24.79 -17.17 -4.78
C GLU A 156 24.27 -15.90 -5.45
N PHE A 157 24.11 -14.83 -4.66
CA PHE A 157 23.66 -13.54 -5.15
C PHE A 157 24.62 -12.94 -6.19
N LEU A 158 25.93 -12.94 -5.92
CA LEU A 158 26.90 -12.38 -6.87
C LEU A 158 27.05 -13.24 -8.14
N LYS A 159 26.91 -14.56 -8.05
CA LYS A 159 26.84 -15.45 -9.23
C LYS A 159 25.62 -15.13 -10.08
N ARG A 160 24.47 -14.91 -9.46
CA ARG A 160 23.27 -14.46 -10.18
C ARG A 160 23.49 -13.08 -10.81
N LEU A 161 24.07 -12.16 -10.07
CA LEU A 161 24.32 -10.81 -10.56
C LEU A 161 25.25 -10.81 -11.79
N SER A 162 26.30 -11.64 -11.80
CA SER A 162 27.20 -11.76 -12.97
C SER A 162 26.49 -12.38 -14.18
N SER A 163 25.49 -13.23 -13.94
CA SER A 163 24.71 -13.85 -15.02
C SER A 163 23.90 -12.83 -15.85
N HIS A 164 23.61 -11.63 -15.31
CA HIS A 164 22.99 -10.53 -16.07
C HIS A 164 23.86 -10.10 -17.27
N PHE A 165 25.17 -10.34 -17.20
CA PHE A 165 26.16 -10.05 -18.24
C PHE A 165 26.66 -11.32 -18.95
N ASN A 166 25.94 -12.43 -18.81
CA ASN A 166 26.30 -13.74 -19.35
C ASN A 166 27.70 -14.22 -18.93
N THR A 167 28.12 -13.87 -17.71
CA THR A 167 29.46 -14.14 -17.19
C THR A 167 29.41 -14.71 -15.77
N GLY A 168 30.58 -15.11 -15.26
CA GLY A 168 30.74 -15.68 -13.94
C GLY A 168 31.64 -14.84 -13.03
N ILE A 169 31.78 -15.31 -11.80
CA ILE A 169 32.70 -14.76 -10.80
C ILE A 169 33.76 -15.79 -10.42
N TRP A 170 34.89 -15.34 -9.90
CA TRP A 170 35.87 -16.20 -9.21
C TRP A 170 36.58 -15.40 -8.14
N ALA A 171 37.30 -16.07 -7.25
CA ALA A 171 38.06 -15.42 -6.19
C ALA A 171 39.54 -15.75 -6.29
N ASN A 172 40.40 -14.83 -5.85
CA ASN A 172 41.83 -15.09 -5.75
C ASN A 172 42.10 -16.16 -4.69
N CYS A 173 42.45 -17.38 -5.11
CA CYS A 173 42.79 -18.46 -4.20
C CYS A 173 44.12 -18.25 -3.47
N LYS A 174 44.94 -17.27 -3.90
CA LYS A 174 46.27 -16.99 -3.36
C LYS A 174 46.25 -15.97 -2.22
N SER A 175 45.08 -15.39 -1.93
CA SER A 175 44.91 -14.38 -0.88
C SER A 175 44.23 -14.96 0.35
N SER A 176 44.65 -14.52 1.53
CA SER A 176 43.98 -14.82 2.80
C SER A 176 42.70 -14.01 3.01
N SER A 177 42.45 -13.01 2.14
CA SER A 177 41.27 -12.14 2.13
C SER A 177 40.44 -12.40 0.87
N ILE A 178 39.16 -12.02 0.90
CA ILE A 178 38.26 -12.17 -0.25
C ILE A 178 38.62 -11.13 -1.30
N GLN A 179 39.21 -11.57 -2.42
CA GLN A 179 39.44 -10.73 -3.60
C GLN A 179 38.63 -11.31 -4.74
N LEU A 180 37.53 -10.65 -5.07
CA LEU A 180 36.56 -11.14 -6.03
C LEU A 180 36.83 -10.56 -7.44
N PHE A 181 36.70 -11.38 -8.46
CA PHE A 181 36.70 -10.93 -9.85
C PHE A 181 35.31 -11.11 -10.43
N PHE A 182 34.78 -10.05 -11.02
CA PHE A 182 33.43 -10.02 -11.58
C PHE A 182 33.48 -9.88 -13.09
N GLY A 183 33.22 -11.01 -13.76
CA GLY A 183 33.22 -11.12 -15.22
C GLY A 183 34.59 -11.32 -15.83
N ALA A 184 34.63 -12.13 -16.89
CA ALA A 184 35.85 -12.41 -17.65
C ALA A 184 36.35 -11.18 -18.43
N SER A 185 37.65 -10.92 -18.37
CA SER A 185 38.29 -9.87 -19.15
C SER A 185 38.17 -10.10 -20.65
N SER A 186 37.94 -9.03 -21.40
CA SER A 186 37.97 -9.09 -22.87
C SER A 186 39.37 -9.19 -23.46
N ARG A 187 40.41 -8.87 -22.69
CA ARG A 187 41.79 -8.77 -23.17
C ARG A 187 42.45 -10.14 -23.22
N GLU A 188 43.18 -10.38 -24.30
CA GLU A 188 44.07 -11.54 -24.42
C GLU A 188 45.26 -11.42 -23.47
N LYS A 189 45.52 -12.47 -22.70
CA LYS A 189 46.58 -12.56 -21.69
C LYS A 189 47.67 -13.54 -22.13
N GLY A 190 48.07 -13.43 -23.40
CA GLY A 190 49.17 -14.18 -24.00
C GLY A 190 48.79 -15.57 -24.52
N ILE A 191 49.84 -16.35 -24.83
CA ILE A 191 49.76 -17.68 -25.42
C ILE A 191 50.01 -18.73 -24.33
N LEU A 192 49.21 -19.79 -24.34
CA LEU A 192 49.43 -20.97 -23.50
C LEU A 192 49.87 -22.13 -24.38
N GLU A 193 50.96 -22.78 -24.00
CA GLU A 193 51.47 -23.98 -24.66
C GLU A 193 51.25 -25.18 -23.74
N GLY A 194 50.89 -26.33 -24.32
CA GLY A 194 50.58 -27.52 -23.57
C GLY A 194 50.08 -28.68 -24.42
N GLU A 195 50.10 -29.86 -23.82
CA GLU A 195 49.56 -31.10 -24.39
C GLU A 195 48.03 -31.10 -24.28
N GLU A 196 47.34 -31.35 -25.39
CA GLU A 196 45.88 -31.49 -25.41
C GLU A 196 45.49 -32.86 -24.86
N LEU A 197 44.74 -32.89 -23.75
CA LEU A 197 44.26 -34.13 -23.14
C LEU A 197 42.90 -34.55 -23.68
N THR A 198 41.99 -33.58 -23.82
CA THR A 198 40.62 -33.82 -24.29
C THR A 198 40.13 -32.67 -25.15
N ASN A 199 39.33 -32.98 -26.16
CA ASN A 199 38.62 -32.02 -26.99
C ASN A 199 37.16 -32.44 -27.13
N ASN A 200 36.25 -31.54 -26.76
CA ASN A 200 34.82 -31.75 -26.86
C ASN A 200 34.15 -30.56 -27.55
N THR A 201 33.55 -30.83 -28.71
CA THR A 201 32.84 -29.83 -29.51
C THR A 201 31.34 -30.10 -29.47
N ASN A 202 30.59 -29.15 -28.94
CA ASN A 202 29.13 -29.13 -28.98
C ASN A 202 28.65 -28.21 -30.11
N LEU A 203 28.24 -28.82 -31.22
CA LEU A 203 27.78 -28.09 -32.41
C LEU A 203 26.47 -27.32 -32.18
N LEU A 204 25.56 -27.85 -31.35
CA LEU A 204 24.28 -27.20 -31.05
C LEU A 204 24.45 -25.90 -30.27
N LYS A 205 25.47 -25.84 -29.42
CA LYS A 205 25.81 -24.67 -28.61
C LYS A 205 26.90 -23.80 -29.23
N GLU A 206 27.40 -24.17 -30.41
CA GLU A 206 28.60 -23.59 -31.04
C GLU A 206 29.75 -23.41 -30.03
N GLN A 207 29.98 -24.45 -29.22
CA GLN A 207 30.88 -24.44 -28.09
C GLN A 207 31.97 -25.50 -28.27
N GLU A 208 33.21 -25.12 -28.02
CA GLU A 208 34.38 -25.99 -28.00
C GLU A 208 35.03 -25.90 -26.62
N GLN A 209 35.29 -27.06 -26.01
CA GLN A 209 35.96 -27.19 -24.72
C GLN A 209 37.19 -28.08 -24.87
N LEU A 210 38.34 -27.54 -24.45
CA LEU A 210 39.63 -28.22 -24.50
C LEU A 210 40.20 -28.34 -23.09
N THR A 211 40.73 -29.50 -22.73
CA THR A 211 41.56 -29.62 -21.52
C THR A 211 42.99 -29.75 -21.96
N ILE A 212 43.84 -28.85 -21.49
CA ILE A 212 45.28 -28.88 -21.81
C ILE A 212 46.09 -29.07 -20.54
N GLN A 213 47.23 -29.76 -20.66
CA GLN A 213 48.20 -29.95 -19.60
C GLN A 213 49.47 -29.15 -19.90
N THR A 214 49.98 -28.42 -18.91
CA THR A 214 51.12 -27.53 -19.06
C THR A 214 51.90 -27.38 -17.74
N HIS A 215 53.10 -26.82 -17.81
CA HIS A 215 53.93 -26.47 -16.65
C HIS A 215 53.71 -25.03 -16.18
N LYS A 216 52.85 -24.25 -16.86
CA LYS A 216 52.57 -22.85 -16.54
C LYS A 216 51.14 -22.68 -16.02
N GLN A 217 50.99 -22.09 -14.85
CA GLN A 217 49.67 -21.78 -14.31
C GLN A 217 48.97 -20.73 -15.19
N ALA A 218 47.75 -21.05 -15.64
CA ALA A 218 46.85 -20.11 -16.27
C ALA A 218 46.03 -19.36 -15.21
N GLU A 219 45.52 -18.18 -15.54
CA GLU A 219 44.66 -17.41 -14.64
C GLU A 219 43.20 -17.59 -15.06
N LEU A 220 42.35 -17.94 -14.09
CA LEU A 220 40.90 -18.02 -14.27
C LEU A 220 40.32 -16.74 -14.86
N GLY A 221 39.30 -16.89 -15.71
CA GLY A 221 38.57 -15.76 -16.28
C GLY A 221 39.33 -14.94 -17.32
N CYS A 222 40.59 -15.27 -17.60
CA CYS A 222 41.37 -14.64 -18.67
C CYS A 222 41.11 -15.32 -20.02
N ARG A 223 41.28 -14.54 -21.10
CA ARG A 223 41.30 -15.06 -22.46
C ARG A 223 42.74 -15.31 -22.91
N ILE A 224 43.02 -16.46 -23.48
CA ILE A 224 44.36 -16.87 -23.93
C ILE A 224 44.32 -17.44 -25.34
N SER A 225 45.40 -17.28 -26.09
CA SER A 225 45.55 -17.93 -27.39
C SER A 225 46.11 -19.34 -27.23
N TYR A 226 45.41 -20.33 -27.81
CA TYR A 226 45.84 -21.70 -27.95
C TYR A 226 45.68 -22.13 -29.41
N LYS A 227 46.76 -22.60 -30.04
CA LYS A 227 46.78 -23.00 -31.47
C LYS A 227 46.13 -21.96 -32.41
N GLY A 228 46.34 -20.67 -32.15
CA GLY A 228 45.84 -19.56 -32.98
C GLY A 228 44.37 -19.19 -32.76
N SER A 229 43.68 -19.79 -31.79
CA SER A 229 42.31 -19.44 -31.40
C SER A 229 42.26 -18.94 -29.96
N LEU A 230 41.37 -17.98 -29.69
CA LEU A 230 41.19 -17.37 -28.37
C LEU A 230 40.18 -18.17 -27.53
N TYR A 231 40.59 -18.61 -26.35
CA TYR A 231 39.77 -19.37 -25.40
C TYR A 231 39.69 -18.67 -24.05
N LEU A 232 38.57 -18.83 -23.34
CA LEU A 232 38.39 -18.44 -21.95
C LEU A 232 38.84 -19.57 -21.02
N ILE A 233 39.64 -19.27 -19.99
CA ILE A 233 39.98 -20.21 -18.92
C ILE A 233 38.80 -20.35 -17.95
N LYS A 234 38.12 -21.50 -17.96
CA LYS A 234 36.94 -21.80 -17.11
C LYS A 234 37.30 -22.47 -15.80
N SER A 235 38.31 -23.33 -15.81
CA SER A 235 38.87 -23.98 -14.62
C SER A 235 40.37 -24.20 -14.77
N THR A 236 41.06 -24.24 -13.63
CA THR A 236 42.48 -24.55 -13.52
C THR A 236 42.68 -25.52 -12.38
N GLU A 237 43.48 -26.55 -12.61
CA GLU A 237 43.84 -27.56 -11.63
C GLU A 237 45.34 -27.59 -11.47
N SER A 238 45.82 -27.62 -10.23
CA SER A 238 47.24 -27.86 -9.91
C SER A 238 47.36 -29.25 -9.30
N LEU A 239 48.18 -30.10 -9.90
CA LEU A 239 48.29 -31.53 -9.59
C LEU A 239 49.76 -31.92 -9.42
N ILE A 240 50.03 -32.84 -8.49
CA ILE A 240 51.34 -33.53 -8.45
C ILE A 240 51.23 -34.86 -9.17
N LYS A 241 52.06 -35.06 -10.20
CA LYS A 241 52.17 -36.34 -10.91
C LYS A 241 53.64 -36.74 -11.01
N ARG A 242 53.98 -37.92 -10.48
CA ARG A 242 55.36 -38.45 -10.46
C ARG A 242 56.39 -37.48 -9.84
N GLY A 243 55.96 -36.68 -8.86
CA GLY A 243 56.82 -35.71 -8.17
C GLY A 243 56.89 -34.32 -8.82
N GLU A 244 56.28 -34.12 -9.98
CA GLU A 244 56.26 -32.82 -10.67
C GLU A 244 54.91 -32.11 -10.49
N LEU A 245 54.95 -30.78 -10.34
CA LEU A 245 53.77 -29.93 -10.31
C LEU A 245 53.32 -29.62 -11.75
N LEU A 246 52.13 -30.09 -12.12
CA LEU A 246 51.51 -29.89 -13.42
C LEU A 246 50.23 -29.09 -13.28
N TYR A 247 49.88 -28.34 -14.33
CA TYR A 247 48.64 -27.59 -14.41
C TYR A 247 47.76 -28.16 -15.52
N GLN A 248 46.49 -28.36 -15.22
CA GLN A 248 45.47 -28.71 -16.20
C GLN A 248 44.45 -27.57 -16.29
N SER A 249 44.17 -27.08 -17.48
CA SER A 249 43.24 -25.95 -17.68
C SER A 249 42.14 -26.34 -18.65
N LEU A 250 40.89 -26.02 -18.27
CA LEU A 250 39.73 -26.12 -19.15
C LEU A 250 39.57 -24.80 -19.89
N LEU A 251 39.80 -24.86 -21.20
CA LEU A 251 39.63 -23.78 -22.15
C LEU A 251 38.26 -23.91 -22.78
N GLU A 252 37.55 -22.80 -22.91
CA GLU A 252 36.25 -22.76 -23.58
C GLU A 252 36.21 -21.64 -24.63
N ARG A 253 35.75 -21.98 -25.82
CA ARG A 253 35.38 -21.04 -26.87
C ARG A 253 33.92 -21.27 -27.21
N THR A 254 33.11 -20.23 -27.12
CA THR A 254 31.69 -20.29 -27.46
C THR A 254 31.26 -19.01 -28.15
N ARG A 255 30.33 -19.11 -29.11
CA ARG A 255 29.64 -17.96 -29.69
C ARG A 255 28.45 -17.49 -28.84
N GLY A 256 27.92 -18.36 -27.98
CA GLY A 256 26.81 -18.06 -27.07
C GLY A 256 27.25 -17.54 -25.70
N ALA A 257 26.31 -17.53 -24.75
CA ALA A 257 26.59 -17.19 -23.35
C ALA A 257 27.40 -18.32 -22.67
N SER A 258 28.59 -18.00 -22.17
CA SER A 258 29.41 -18.94 -21.38
C SER A 258 28.78 -19.26 -20.02
N PHE A 259 27.96 -18.32 -19.51
CA PHE A 259 27.16 -18.47 -18.29
C PHE A 259 25.76 -17.92 -18.57
N PRO A 260 24.71 -18.75 -18.64
CA PRO A 260 23.35 -18.27 -18.87
C PRO A 260 22.83 -17.51 -17.64
N TYR A 261 21.79 -16.70 -17.86
CA TYR A 261 21.07 -16.01 -16.78
C TYR A 261 20.57 -17.00 -15.71
N LEU A 262 20.75 -16.63 -14.44
CA LEU A 262 20.34 -17.40 -13.27
C LEU A 262 19.27 -16.62 -12.51
N PRO A 263 18.00 -17.03 -12.49
CA PRO A 263 16.99 -16.37 -11.66
C PRO A 263 17.12 -16.79 -10.19
N ASN A 264 16.64 -15.95 -9.27
CA ASN A 264 16.33 -16.41 -7.92
C ASN A 264 14.96 -17.10 -7.93
N THR A 265 14.98 -18.43 -7.86
CA THR A 265 13.77 -19.28 -7.93
C THR A 265 12.77 -19.07 -6.80
N LYS A 266 13.17 -18.38 -5.72
CA LYS A 266 12.32 -18.11 -4.55
C LYS A 266 11.52 -16.82 -4.67
N LEU A 267 11.71 -16.05 -5.74
CA LEU A 267 10.97 -14.81 -5.97
C LEU A 267 9.55 -15.06 -6.46
N ALA A 268 9.30 -16.09 -7.27
CA ALA A 268 7.97 -16.35 -7.80
C ALA A 268 6.98 -16.64 -6.66
N GLY A 269 5.93 -15.81 -6.56
CA GLY A 269 4.92 -15.88 -5.49
C GLY A 269 5.38 -15.28 -4.17
N LEU A 270 6.52 -14.59 -4.10
CA LEU A 270 6.99 -13.95 -2.89
C LEU A 270 6.17 -12.70 -2.57
N HIS A 271 5.85 -12.51 -1.30
CA HIS A 271 5.25 -11.30 -0.76
C HIS A 271 6.17 -10.66 0.27
N LEU A 272 6.52 -9.39 0.06
CA LEU A 272 7.32 -8.59 0.98
C LEU A 272 6.52 -7.40 1.48
N TRP A 273 6.54 -7.19 2.79
CA TRP A 273 6.01 -5.97 3.38
C TRP A 273 6.87 -4.77 3.02
N ALA A 274 6.24 -3.63 2.76
CA ALA A 274 6.89 -2.36 2.56
C ALA A 274 6.03 -1.21 3.11
N VAL A 275 6.63 -0.05 3.29
CA VAL A 275 5.96 1.17 3.78
C VAL A 275 5.88 2.18 2.65
N VAL A 276 4.70 2.74 2.41
CA VAL A 276 4.49 3.74 1.36
C VAL A 276 5.27 5.01 1.68
N LYS A 277 5.95 5.55 0.66
CA LYS A 277 6.72 6.79 0.72
C LYS A 277 6.09 7.89 -0.12
N GLU A 278 5.75 7.58 -1.35
CA GLU A 278 5.18 8.54 -2.30
C GLU A 278 4.10 7.87 -3.12
N ILE A 279 3.14 8.68 -3.56
CA ILE A 279 2.01 8.26 -4.39
C ILE A 279 2.08 9.04 -5.71
N ASN A 280 1.95 8.34 -6.83
CA ASN A 280 1.77 8.95 -8.14
C ASN A 280 0.72 8.16 -8.92
N ARG A 281 -0.50 8.70 -8.98
CA ARG A 281 -1.66 8.01 -9.56
C ARG A 281 -1.78 6.60 -8.94
N ASN A 282 -1.87 5.57 -9.78
CA ASN A 282 -1.95 4.17 -9.39
C ASN A 282 -0.58 3.51 -9.10
N LYS A 283 0.47 4.29 -8.81
CA LYS A 283 1.80 3.78 -8.48
C LYS A 283 2.28 4.33 -7.16
N LEU A 284 3.06 3.52 -6.46
CA LEU A 284 3.63 3.86 -5.16
C LEU A 284 5.13 3.66 -5.19
N ARG A 285 5.86 4.54 -4.50
CA ARG A 285 7.22 4.26 -4.04
C ARG A 285 7.14 3.75 -2.62
N VAL A 286 7.93 2.73 -2.33
CA VAL A 286 7.89 2.05 -1.04
C VAL A 286 9.29 1.92 -0.45
N LYS A 287 9.34 1.74 0.86
CA LYS A 287 10.56 1.39 1.60
C LYS A 287 10.38 0.03 2.25
N TYR A 288 11.30 -0.88 2.02
CA TYR A 288 11.27 -2.20 2.64
C TYR A 288 11.81 -2.12 4.07
N PRO A 289 11.24 -2.88 5.03
CA PRO A 289 11.71 -2.95 6.41
C PRO A 289 12.90 -3.91 6.59
N ILE A 290 13.46 -4.45 5.51
CA ILE A 290 14.71 -5.22 5.50
C ILE A 290 15.90 -4.31 5.14
N GLU A 291 17.10 -4.87 4.98
CA GLU A 291 18.26 -4.10 4.51
C GLU A 291 17.95 -3.49 3.14
N ASP A 292 17.68 -2.19 3.12
CA ASP A 292 17.13 -1.46 1.97
C ASP A 292 18.08 -0.34 1.56
N TYR A 293 18.67 -0.50 0.37
CA TYR A 293 19.61 0.42 -0.24
C TYR A 293 18.85 1.37 -1.19
N ALA A 294 18.12 2.30 -0.57
CA ALA A 294 17.43 3.40 -1.23
C ALA A 294 18.13 4.73 -0.89
N GLN A 295 18.71 5.42 -1.88
CA GLN A 295 19.36 6.73 -1.70
C GLN A 295 18.82 7.83 -2.62
N GLY A 296 17.84 7.53 -3.48
CA GLY A 296 17.26 8.53 -4.36
C GLY A 296 16.17 7.97 -5.26
N ASN A 297 16.56 7.59 -6.47
CA ASN A 297 15.62 7.24 -7.54
C ASN A 297 15.09 5.82 -7.38
N THR A 298 14.09 5.62 -6.53
CA THR A 298 13.42 4.32 -6.36
C THR A 298 12.33 4.09 -7.41
N PRO A 299 12.07 2.83 -7.83
CA PRO A 299 11.07 2.53 -8.84
C PRO A 299 9.65 2.80 -8.34
N TRP A 300 8.78 3.10 -9.30
CA TRP A 300 7.34 3.19 -9.10
C TRP A 300 6.71 1.81 -9.29
N LEU A 301 6.18 1.23 -8.21
CA LEU A 301 5.48 -0.04 -8.27
C LEU A 301 3.98 0.19 -8.52
N PRO A 302 3.36 -0.51 -9.49
CA PRO A 302 1.92 -0.40 -9.72
C PRO A 302 1.13 -0.95 -8.52
N PHE A 303 0.06 -0.27 -8.15
CA PHE A 303 -0.89 -0.72 -7.14
C PHE A 303 -2.07 -1.41 -7.82
N ALA A 304 -2.20 -2.71 -7.58
CA ALA A 304 -3.30 -3.53 -8.08
C ALA A 304 -4.51 -3.39 -7.15
N GLY A 305 -5.13 -2.21 -7.14
CA GLY A 305 -6.32 -1.97 -6.31
C GLY A 305 -7.62 -2.53 -6.88
N GLU A 306 -7.56 -3.51 -7.79
CA GLU A 306 -8.68 -4.13 -8.51
C GLU A 306 -9.65 -3.10 -9.12
N GLU A 307 -10.67 -2.70 -8.35
CA GLU A 307 -11.73 -1.74 -8.70
C GLU A 307 -11.36 -0.27 -8.44
N ASN A 308 -10.10 0.04 -8.11
CA ASN A 308 -9.62 1.35 -7.60
C ASN A 308 -9.73 2.55 -8.56
N ASN A 309 -10.48 2.43 -9.66
CA ASN A 309 -10.83 3.50 -10.57
C ASN A 309 -12.30 3.43 -11.04
N GLU A 310 -13.04 2.37 -10.68
CA GLU A 310 -14.47 2.20 -11.01
C GLU A 310 -15.34 2.46 -9.78
N ALA A 311 -14.99 1.89 -8.62
CA ALA A 311 -15.74 2.05 -7.36
C ALA A 311 -15.26 3.25 -6.53
N GLY A 312 -14.03 3.72 -6.76
CA GLY A 312 -13.43 4.86 -6.06
C GLY A 312 -11.91 4.81 -6.08
N TYR A 313 -11.25 5.93 -5.75
CA TYR A 313 -9.80 6.04 -5.74
C TYR A 313 -9.27 5.94 -4.31
N TYR A 314 -9.04 4.71 -3.84
CA TYR A 314 -8.53 4.37 -2.51
C TYR A 314 -7.04 4.04 -2.58
N MET A 315 -6.20 5.08 -2.59
CA MET A 315 -4.75 4.88 -2.51
C MET A 315 -4.30 4.84 -1.05
N PRO A 316 -3.38 3.92 -0.69
CA PRO A 316 -2.73 3.94 0.62
C PRO A 316 -1.95 5.22 0.83
N GLU A 317 -1.96 5.77 2.05
CA GLU A 317 -1.28 7.01 2.40
C GLU A 317 0.22 6.79 2.70
N PRO A 318 1.09 7.82 2.57
CA PRO A 318 2.48 7.70 3.02
C PRO A 318 2.55 7.31 4.50
N GLY A 319 3.32 6.26 4.80
CA GLY A 319 3.39 5.65 6.13
C GLY A 319 2.55 4.38 6.28
N ASP A 320 1.62 4.11 5.37
CA ASP A 320 0.86 2.86 5.38
C ASP A 320 1.74 1.66 4.99
N GLU A 321 1.42 0.51 5.57
CA GLU A 321 2.04 -0.76 5.20
C GLU A 321 1.30 -1.43 4.06
N VAL A 322 2.07 -1.84 3.06
CA VAL A 322 1.59 -2.49 1.84
C VAL A 322 2.36 -3.78 1.58
N GLU A 323 1.74 -4.67 0.82
CA GLU A 323 2.32 -5.96 0.41
C GLU A 323 2.77 -5.87 -1.05
N VAL A 324 4.09 -5.96 -1.26
CA VAL A 324 4.71 -6.07 -2.59
C VAL A 324 4.77 -7.53 -2.98
N THR A 325 4.14 -7.87 -4.09
CA THR A 325 4.09 -9.21 -4.67
C THR A 325 5.04 -9.31 -5.85
N PHE A 326 5.83 -10.39 -5.88
CA PHE A 326 6.66 -10.81 -7.01
C PHE A 326 5.94 -11.97 -7.71
N PRO A 327 5.25 -11.74 -8.84
CA PRO A 327 4.41 -12.77 -9.47
C PRO A 327 5.24 -13.91 -10.09
N ASP A 328 6.45 -13.60 -10.53
CA ASP A 328 7.34 -14.52 -11.21
C ASP A 328 8.80 -14.30 -10.77
N LEU A 329 9.74 -14.80 -11.58
CA LEU A 329 11.17 -14.74 -11.30
C LEU A 329 11.82 -13.40 -11.66
N VAL A 330 11.07 -12.44 -12.21
CA VAL A 330 11.58 -11.17 -12.73
C VAL A 330 11.21 -10.05 -11.75
N GLU A 331 12.20 -9.50 -11.05
CA GLU A 331 11.95 -8.45 -10.05
C GLU A 331 11.24 -7.21 -10.61
N ALA A 332 11.42 -6.91 -11.92
CA ALA A 332 10.75 -5.79 -12.59
C ALA A 332 9.21 -5.93 -12.66
N HIS A 333 8.67 -7.15 -12.51
CA HIS A 333 7.23 -7.42 -12.53
C HIS A 333 6.58 -7.26 -11.14
N ALA A 334 7.34 -6.84 -10.13
CA ALA A 334 6.80 -6.58 -8.80
C ALA A 334 5.70 -5.52 -8.82
N PHE A 335 4.64 -5.76 -8.04
CA PHE A 335 3.51 -4.85 -7.90
C PHE A 335 2.99 -4.90 -6.47
N ILE A 336 2.20 -3.92 -6.07
CA ILE A 336 1.59 -3.87 -4.75
C ILE A 336 0.20 -4.46 -4.84
N SER A 337 -0.03 -5.56 -4.15
CA SER A 337 -1.27 -6.34 -4.21
C SER A 337 -2.29 -5.94 -3.16
N ALA A 338 -1.85 -5.43 -2.02
CA ALA A 338 -2.73 -5.05 -0.93
C ALA A 338 -2.12 -3.97 -0.03
N ALA A 339 -2.99 -3.19 0.59
CA ALA A 339 -2.65 -2.37 1.76
C ALA A 339 -3.34 -2.97 2.97
N ARG A 340 -2.58 -3.27 4.03
CA ARG A 340 -3.14 -3.93 5.23
C ARG A 340 -2.82 -3.11 6.46
N ARG A 341 -3.83 -2.89 7.30
CA ARG A 341 -3.65 -2.25 8.60
C ARG A 341 -3.04 -3.24 9.59
N ARG A 342 -1.83 -2.98 10.08
CA ARG A 342 -1.31 -3.60 11.31
C ARG A 342 -1.74 -2.79 12.53
N MET A 343 -3.02 -2.86 12.90
CA MET A 343 -3.38 -2.38 14.24
C MET A 343 -2.96 -3.43 15.27
N LYS A 344 -2.20 -3.00 16.31
CA LYS A 344 -2.32 -3.69 17.61
C LYS A 344 -3.79 -3.62 17.97
N GLN A 345 -4.43 -4.74 18.26
CA GLN A 345 -5.81 -4.80 18.75
C GLN A 345 -5.94 -4.02 20.07
N THR A 346 -5.95 -2.69 20.02
CA THR A 346 -6.19 -1.82 21.18
C THR A 346 -7.66 -1.45 21.30
N ASN A 347 -8.46 -1.73 20.26
CA ASN A 347 -9.90 -1.80 20.35
C ASN A 347 -10.38 -3.01 19.54
N PRO A 348 -11.14 -3.95 20.13
CA PRO A 348 -11.83 -4.96 19.35
C PRO A 348 -12.93 -4.24 18.58
N GLU A 349 -12.62 -3.73 17.38
CA GLU A 349 -13.67 -3.37 16.43
C GLU A 349 -14.54 -4.61 16.27
N LYS A 350 -15.80 -4.50 16.70
CA LYS A 350 -16.71 -5.65 16.72
C LYS A 350 -16.89 -6.13 15.28
N HIS A 351 -16.76 -7.43 15.06
CA HIS A 351 -16.90 -8.04 13.72
C HIS A 351 -18.25 -7.73 13.04
N ASN A 352 -19.26 -7.33 13.81
CA ASN A 352 -20.58 -6.98 13.31
C ASN A 352 -20.69 -5.54 12.79
N MET A 353 -19.69 -4.68 13.02
CA MET A 353 -19.64 -3.33 12.47
C MET A 353 -18.83 -3.30 11.17
N LYS A 354 -19.51 -3.12 10.04
CA LYS A 354 -18.91 -2.91 8.73
C LYS A 354 -18.80 -1.42 8.47
N TYR A 355 -17.68 -0.95 7.93
CA TYR A 355 -17.51 0.47 7.68
C TYR A 355 -16.55 0.76 6.53
N LEU A 356 -16.76 1.89 5.87
CA LEU A 356 -15.85 2.51 4.91
C LEU A 356 -15.65 3.97 5.35
N ARG A 357 -14.45 4.31 5.83
CA ARG A 357 -14.15 5.63 6.39
C ARG A 357 -12.72 6.08 6.12
N ASN A 358 -12.51 7.40 6.09
CA ASN A 358 -11.19 8.00 6.16
C ASN A 358 -10.69 8.11 7.62
N LYS A 359 -9.46 8.63 7.80
CA LYS A 359 -8.82 8.77 9.12
C LYS A 359 -9.51 9.79 10.03
N GLU A 360 -10.20 10.76 9.44
CA GLU A 360 -10.99 11.78 10.13
C GLU A 360 -12.36 11.23 10.60
N GLY A 361 -12.72 10.01 10.20
CA GLY A 361 -13.97 9.36 10.58
C GLY A 361 -15.17 9.69 9.70
N LEU A 362 -14.95 10.40 8.57
CA LEU A 362 -15.97 10.56 7.55
C LEU A 362 -16.19 9.22 6.86
N GLY A 363 -17.41 8.75 6.82
CA GLY A 363 -17.67 7.45 6.23
C GLY A 363 -19.06 6.91 6.39
N LEU A 364 -19.22 5.70 5.86
CA LEU A 364 -20.40 4.86 5.97
C LEU A 364 -20.14 3.78 7.02
N TYR A 365 -21.10 3.58 7.91
CA TYR A 365 -21.05 2.59 8.99
C TYR A 365 -22.35 1.79 9.00
N MET A 366 -22.23 0.49 9.19
CA MET A 366 -23.34 -0.44 9.20
C MET A 366 -23.13 -1.49 10.29
N ASP A 367 -24.14 -1.69 11.12
CA ASP A 367 -24.19 -2.78 12.08
C ASP A 367 -25.52 -3.54 11.94
N GLU A 368 -25.88 -4.35 12.94
CA GLU A 368 -27.13 -5.12 12.92
C GLU A 368 -28.39 -4.25 13.12
N GLU A 369 -28.24 -3.03 13.66
CA GLU A 369 -29.36 -2.17 14.04
C GLU A 369 -29.56 -1.00 13.08
N LYS A 370 -28.49 -0.51 12.42
CA LYS A 370 -28.54 0.70 11.62
C LYS A 370 -27.53 0.76 10.48
N LEU A 371 -27.87 1.58 9.48
CA LEU A 371 -26.97 2.12 8.47
C LEU A 371 -26.79 3.63 8.73
N SER A 372 -25.56 4.14 8.70
CA SER A 372 -25.29 5.56 8.92
C SER A 372 -24.20 6.13 8.01
N ILE A 373 -24.40 7.37 7.58
CA ILE A 373 -23.41 8.20 6.89
C ILE A 373 -23.07 9.35 7.84
N SER A 374 -21.80 9.52 8.19
CA SER A 374 -21.36 10.53 9.16
C SER A 374 -20.21 11.37 8.64
N SER A 375 -20.21 12.66 8.98
CA SER A 375 -19.10 13.59 8.73
C SER A 375 -17.95 13.47 9.75
N GLY A 376 -17.97 12.44 10.60
CA GLY A 376 -17.03 12.28 11.71
C GLY A 376 -17.39 13.20 12.90
N MET A 377 -16.91 12.83 14.09
CA MET A 377 -17.08 13.62 15.32
C MET A 377 -18.54 14.01 15.67
N GLU A 378 -19.52 13.22 15.24
CA GLU A 378 -20.97 13.41 15.51
C GLU A 378 -21.57 14.76 15.08
N ARG A 379 -20.90 15.51 14.18
CA ARG A 379 -21.36 16.84 13.75
C ARG A 379 -22.56 16.81 12.81
N ALA A 380 -22.57 15.87 11.86
CA ALA A 380 -23.70 15.64 10.98
C ALA A 380 -23.80 14.15 10.65
N ALA A 381 -25.03 13.65 10.57
CA ALA A 381 -25.28 12.25 10.23
C ALA A 381 -26.67 12.05 9.60
N ILE A 382 -26.75 11.08 8.70
CA ILE A 382 -27.99 10.46 8.26
C ILE A 382 -27.96 9.03 8.78
N VAL A 383 -28.97 8.64 9.56
CA VAL A 383 -29.06 7.33 10.21
C VAL A 383 -30.38 6.68 9.84
N MET A 384 -30.32 5.48 9.29
CA MET A 384 -31.46 4.64 8.98
C MET A 384 -31.46 3.44 9.93
N HIS A 385 -32.50 3.31 10.73
CA HIS A 385 -32.68 2.22 11.69
C HIS A 385 -33.47 1.05 11.08
N GLN A 386 -33.28 -0.16 11.61
CA GLN A 386 -33.97 -1.36 11.14
C GLN A 386 -35.50 -1.31 11.34
N ASP A 387 -35.98 -0.53 12.31
CA ASP A 387 -37.40 -0.30 12.55
C ASP A 387 -38.06 0.63 11.52
N GLY A 388 -37.28 1.15 10.55
CA GLY A 388 -37.72 2.08 9.51
C GLY A 388 -37.60 3.55 9.90
N CYS A 389 -37.10 3.86 11.10
CA CYS A 389 -36.86 5.25 11.52
C CYS A 389 -35.65 5.85 10.78
N ILE A 390 -35.80 7.08 10.29
CA ILE A 390 -34.73 7.83 9.63
C ILE A 390 -34.46 9.11 10.44
N HIS A 391 -33.23 9.28 10.90
CA HIS A 391 -32.76 10.47 11.59
C HIS A 391 -31.78 11.25 10.71
N ILE A 392 -32.04 12.54 10.52
CA ILE A 392 -31.13 13.48 9.88
C ILE A 392 -30.72 14.50 10.94
N LYS A 393 -29.43 14.54 11.29
CA LYS A 393 -28.89 15.43 12.32
C LYS A 393 -27.83 16.35 11.70
N ALA A 394 -27.92 17.64 12.02
CA ALA A 394 -26.89 18.64 11.78
C ALA A 394 -26.65 19.43 13.08
N SER A 395 -25.39 19.73 13.39
CA SER A 395 -25.00 20.52 14.57
C SER A 395 -25.08 22.03 14.36
N GLU A 396 -25.04 22.46 13.10
CA GLU A 396 -25.22 23.86 12.70
C GLU A 396 -26.50 23.97 11.87
N THR A 397 -26.40 24.30 10.58
CA THR A 397 -27.56 24.53 9.71
C THR A 397 -27.87 23.33 8.83
N LEU A 398 -29.15 22.95 8.74
CA LEU A 398 -29.68 22.01 7.73
C LEU A 398 -30.46 22.78 6.67
N HIS A 399 -30.01 22.74 5.42
CA HIS A 399 -30.68 23.36 4.28
C HIS A 399 -31.30 22.30 3.37
N ILE A 400 -32.62 22.40 3.11
CA ILE A 400 -33.36 21.51 2.22
C ILE A 400 -34.04 22.36 1.15
N SER A 401 -33.76 22.09 -0.13
CA SER A 401 -34.28 22.85 -1.27
C SER A 401 -34.60 21.95 -2.45
N ALA A 402 -35.59 22.33 -3.25
CA ALA A 402 -35.97 21.69 -4.51
C ALA A 402 -36.11 22.74 -5.62
N GLU A 403 -35.80 22.38 -6.87
CA GLU A 403 -35.95 23.29 -8.03
C GLU A 403 -37.41 23.50 -8.45
N SER A 404 -38.26 22.51 -8.17
CA SER A 404 -39.70 22.57 -8.42
C SER A 404 -40.42 22.42 -7.08
N ASP A 405 -41.07 21.29 -6.83
CA ASP A 405 -41.90 21.10 -5.66
C ASP A 405 -41.14 20.36 -4.54
N LEU A 406 -41.33 20.81 -3.29
CA LEU A 406 -40.94 20.09 -2.08
C LEU A 406 -42.21 19.72 -1.31
N GLU A 407 -42.53 18.42 -1.28
CA GLU A 407 -43.68 17.90 -0.53
C GLU A 407 -43.24 17.29 0.81
N ILE A 408 -43.83 17.76 1.91
CA ILE A 408 -43.63 17.21 3.26
C ILE A 408 -45.01 16.83 3.81
N GLY A 409 -45.24 15.54 4.02
CA GLY A 409 -46.53 15.05 4.50
C GLY A 409 -46.47 13.61 5.01
N GLY A 410 -47.40 13.27 5.92
CA GLY A 410 -47.65 11.91 6.36
C GLY A 410 -49.02 11.43 5.90
N ARG A 411 -49.15 10.14 5.54
CA ARG A 411 -50.44 9.58 5.08
C ARG A 411 -51.50 9.47 6.19
N THR A 412 -51.07 9.05 7.37
CA THR A 412 -51.95 8.75 8.52
C THR A 412 -51.44 9.36 9.83
N GLY A 413 -50.23 9.92 9.81
CA GLY A 413 -49.56 10.47 10.98
C GLY A 413 -49.66 12.00 11.05
N ASN A 414 -48.90 12.57 11.97
CA ASN A 414 -48.76 14.00 12.17
C ASN A 414 -47.46 14.53 11.57
N VAL A 415 -47.49 15.77 11.08
CA VAL A 415 -46.28 16.55 10.79
C VAL A 415 -46.09 17.53 11.95
N THR A 416 -44.92 17.48 12.59
CA THR A 416 -44.60 18.35 13.73
C THR A 416 -43.35 19.16 13.39
N ILE A 417 -43.43 20.49 13.55
CA ILE A 417 -42.31 21.41 13.38
C ILE A 417 -42.11 22.12 14.72
N HIS A 418 -40.88 22.08 15.22
CA HIS A 418 -40.49 22.69 16.49
C HIS A 418 -39.23 23.53 16.30
N ALA A 419 -39.25 24.76 16.80
CA ALA A 419 -38.09 25.66 16.83
C ALA A 419 -38.09 26.43 18.16
N GLU A 420 -36.91 26.71 18.71
CA GLU A 420 -36.78 27.46 19.96
C GLU A 420 -37.03 28.96 19.75
N ASP A 421 -36.48 29.55 18.68
CA ASP A 421 -36.55 30.99 18.45
C ASP A 421 -37.70 31.41 17.53
N SER A 422 -37.77 30.86 16.31
CA SER A 422 -38.81 31.26 15.34
C SER A 422 -39.03 30.24 14.22
N ILE A 423 -40.24 30.27 13.63
CA ILE A 423 -40.62 29.56 12.41
C ILE A 423 -41.11 30.58 11.38
N THR A 424 -40.58 30.52 10.15
CA THR A 424 -40.95 31.46 9.08
C THR A 424 -41.36 30.71 7.81
N PHE A 425 -42.50 31.09 7.24
CA PHE A 425 -42.95 30.69 5.90
C PHE A 425 -42.95 31.92 4.99
N GLN A 426 -42.29 31.86 3.84
CA GLN A 426 -42.14 33.00 2.94
C GLN A 426 -42.35 32.57 1.48
N SER A 427 -43.05 33.42 0.72
CA SER A 427 -43.14 33.31 -0.74
C SER A 427 -42.43 34.50 -1.40
N GLY A 428 -41.63 34.19 -2.44
CA GLY A 428 -40.82 35.15 -3.20
C GLY A 428 -39.55 35.62 -2.46
N GLU A 429 -38.53 36.00 -3.23
CA GLU A 429 -37.22 36.46 -2.71
C GLU A 429 -37.34 37.72 -1.85
N THR A 430 -38.29 38.59 -2.17
CA THR A 430 -38.48 39.89 -1.50
C THR A 430 -39.33 39.83 -0.23
N GLY A 431 -39.86 38.65 0.12
CA GLY A 431 -40.73 38.47 1.29
C GLY A 431 -42.04 39.24 1.19
N ALA A 432 -42.60 39.29 -0.03
CA ALA A 432 -43.88 39.96 -0.30
C ALA A 432 -45.06 39.31 0.45
N SER A 433 -44.98 37.99 0.68
CA SER A 433 -45.89 37.22 1.51
C SER A 433 -45.09 36.42 2.54
N LYS A 434 -45.28 36.68 3.84
CA LYS A 434 -44.51 36.05 4.93
C LYS A 434 -45.40 35.78 6.15
N ILE A 435 -45.26 34.62 6.78
CA ILE A 435 -45.85 34.27 8.09
C ILE A 435 -44.71 33.90 9.03
N THR A 436 -44.67 34.48 10.24
CA THR A 436 -43.63 34.24 11.25
C THR A 436 -44.25 33.94 12.60
N PHE A 437 -43.76 32.90 13.27
CA PHE A 437 -44.05 32.55 14.66
C PHE A 437 -42.76 32.77 15.46
N ASP A 438 -42.81 33.49 16.58
CA ASP A 438 -41.66 33.72 17.45
C ASP A 438 -41.82 33.12 18.86
N SER A 439 -40.73 33.07 19.61
CA SER A 439 -40.67 32.54 20.97
C SER A 439 -41.40 33.39 22.02
N ASP A 440 -41.69 34.66 21.69
CA ASP A 440 -42.45 35.59 22.52
C ASP A 440 -43.98 35.43 22.32
N SER A 441 -44.40 34.35 21.65
CA SER A 441 -45.81 34.01 21.36
C SER A 441 -46.50 34.98 20.39
N HIS A 442 -45.76 35.67 19.52
CA HIS A 442 -46.35 36.46 18.45
C HIS A 442 -46.49 35.66 17.16
N ILE A 443 -47.58 35.93 16.43
CA ILE A 443 -47.81 35.46 15.07
C ILE A 443 -47.91 36.70 14.17
N SER A 444 -46.95 36.85 13.26
CA SER A 444 -46.86 37.98 12.32
C SER A 444 -47.16 37.50 10.90
N CYS A 445 -48.07 38.19 10.21
CA CYS A 445 -48.45 37.89 8.82
C CYS A 445 -48.26 39.14 7.96
N LYS A 446 -47.45 39.09 6.90
CA LYS A 446 -47.21 40.21 5.99
C LYS A 446 -47.69 39.86 4.59
N ALA A 447 -48.52 40.73 4.00
CA ALA A 447 -48.93 40.67 2.61
C ALA A 447 -48.88 42.07 1.99
N LEU A 448 -48.09 42.27 0.93
CA LEU A 448 -47.91 43.60 0.32
C LEU A 448 -49.10 44.09 -0.52
N GLN A 449 -50.00 43.19 -0.95
CA GLN A 449 -51.14 43.53 -1.79
C GLN A 449 -52.47 43.38 -1.06
N GLN A 450 -52.91 42.14 -0.80
CA GLN A 450 -54.21 41.83 -0.20
C GLN A 450 -54.17 40.49 0.54
N VAL A 451 -55.03 40.32 1.55
CA VAL A 451 -55.25 39.04 2.26
C VAL A 451 -56.64 38.52 1.88
N VAL A 452 -56.70 37.42 1.12
CA VAL A 452 -57.99 36.84 0.68
C VAL A 452 -58.36 35.67 1.58
N VAL A 453 -59.57 35.68 2.13
CA VAL A 453 -60.13 34.55 2.89
C VAL A 453 -61.24 33.88 2.07
N SER A 454 -61.07 32.59 1.77
CA SER A 454 -62.08 31.77 1.08
C SER A 454 -62.60 30.67 2.02
N GLY A 455 -63.91 30.64 2.25
CA GLY A 455 -64.54 29.59 3.03
C GLY A 455 -65.00 28.42 2.15
N SER A 456 -64.53 27.21 2.41
CA SER A 456 -65.05 25.98 1.81
C SER A 456 -66.20 25.42 2.66
N GLY A 457 -67.39 26.01 2.54
CA GLY A 457 -68.61 25.47 3.15
C GLY A 457 -69.33 24.48 2.23
N ILE A 458 -69.40 23.21 2.63
CA ILE A 458 -70.27 22.19 2.02
C ILE A 458 -71.72 22.67 2.12
N VAL A 459 -72.37 22.94 0.98
CA VAL A 459 -73.82 23.13 0.92
C VAL A 459 -74.43 21.72 0.78
N SER A 460 -75.00 21.19 1.86
CA SER A 460 -75.90 20.04 1.75
C SER A 460 -77.22 20.52 1.16
N ASP A 461 -77.47 20.23 -0.11
CA ASP A 461 -78.79 20.35 -0.72
C ASP A 461 -79.74 19.37 -0.03
N THR A 462 -80.69 19.88 0.74
CA THR A 462 -81.92 19.15 1.08
C THR A 462 -83.10 19.92 0.52
N GLU A 463 -83.84 19.23 -0.33
CA GLU A 463 -84.94 19.66 -1.18
C GLU A 463 -86.03 20.44 -0.41
N GLU A 464 -86.41 21.59 -0.96
CA GLU A 464 -87.63 22.31 -0.57
C GLU A 464 -88.87 21.58 -1.09
N THR A 465 -89.74 21.13 -0.17
CA THR A 465 -91.15 20.88 -0.48
C THR A 465 -91.99 22.06 0.03
N SER A 466 -92.57 22.76 -0.95
CA SER A 466 -93.65 23.75 -0.92
C SER A 466 -94.27 24.16 0.44
N GLY A 467 -94.17 25.46 0.73
CA GLY A 467 -95.29 26.23 1.28
C GLY A 467 -95.04 26.96 2.61
N GLN A 468 -94.36 28.11 2.57
CA GLN A 468 -94.66 29.38 3.25
C GLN A 468 -93.41 30.25 3.23
N ALA A 469 -93.53 31.51 2.79
CA ALA A 469 -92.45 32.48 2.79
C ALA A 469 -91.97 32.73 4.22
N ASN A 470 -90.86 32.09 4.59
CA ASN A 470 -90.14 32.35 5.83
C ASN A 470 -88.84 33.05 5.43
N THR A 471 -88.80 34.38 5.59
CA THR A 471 -87.63 35.22 5.34
C THR A 471 -86.58 35.09 6.46
N GLY A 472 -86.29 33.86 6.88
CA GLY A 472 -85.36 33.54 7.97
C GLY A 472 -84.10 32.90 7.42
N ILE A 473 -82.96 33.58 7.58
CA ILE A 473 -81.63 33.01 7.29
C ILE A 473 -81.37 31.87 8.29
N SER A 474 -81.03 30.67 7.81
CA SER A 474 -80.72 29.51 8.68
C SER A 474 -79.59 29.83 9.68
N SER A 475 -79.73 29.39 10.94
CA SER A 475 -78.75 29.65 12.00
C SER A 475 -77.36 29.07 11.69
N ASP A 476 -77.28 27.98 10.92
CA ASP A 476 -76.01 27.39 10.50
C ASP A 476 -75.28 28.27 9.49
N LYS A 477 -76.02 28.94 8.59
CA LYS A 477 -75.44 29.92 7.65
C LYS A 477 -74.91 31.14 8.40
N VAL A 478 -75.67 31.64 9.39
CA VAL A 478 -75.24 32.76 10.24
C VAL A 478 -74.00 32.39 11.06
N ARG A 479 -73.97 31.20 11.69
CA ARG A 479 -72.81 30.72 12.46
C ARG A 479 -71.56 30.61 11.59
N ASN A 480 -71.68 30.00 10.42
CA ASN A 480 -70.54 29.83 9.51
C ASN A 480 -70.03 31.18 8.98
N ALA A 481 -70.94 32.13 8.71
CA ALA A 481 -70.56 33.49 8.33
C ALA A 481 -69.85 34.23 9.47
N VAL A 482 -70.35 34.14 10.70
CA VAL A 482 -69.70 34.76 11.87
C VAL A 482 -68.32 34.18 12.12
N MET A 483 -68.15 32.85 12.08
CA MET A 483 -66.84 32.22 12.24
C MET A 483 -65.86 32.62 11.13
N ALA A 484 -66.32 32.67 9.89
CA ALA A 484 -65.50 33.15 8.77
C ALA A 484 -65.10 34.63 8.97
N LEU A 485 -66.03 35.49 9.39
CA LEU A 485 -65.75 36.90 9.66
C LEU A 485 -64.79 37.10 10.84
N SER A 486 -64.96 36.38 11.94
CA SER A 486 -64.06 36.44 13.09
C SER A 486 -62.67 35.92 12.73
N GLY A 487 -62.58 34.90 11.87
CA GLY A 487 -61.31 34.46 11.29
C GLY A 487 -60.65 35.54 10.43
N VAL A 488 -61.42 36.21 9.55
CA VAL A 488 -60.93 37.31 8.71
C VAL A 488 -60.46 38.48 9.57
N GLU A 489 -61.26 38.89 10.56
CA GLU A 489 -60.93 40.00 11.45
C GLU A 489 -59.69 39.70 12.29
N PHE A 490 -59.62 38.50 12.87
CA PHE A 490 -58.47 38.05 13.64
C PHE A 490 -57.21 38.04 12.77
N LEU A 491 -57.29 37.49 11.56
CA LEU A 491 -56.17 37.44 10.64
C LEU A 491 -55.79 38.83 10.10
N SER A 492 -56.74 39.71 9.78
CA SER A 492 -56.43 41.05 9.27
C SER A 492 -55.81 41.93 10.35
N LYS A 493 -56.33 41.91 11.58
CA LYS A 493 -55.74 42.65 12.71
C LYS A 493 -54.36 42.10 13.05
N SER A 494 -54.18 40.78 13.02
CA SER A 494 -52.89 40.15 13.33
C SER A 494 -51.86 40.31 12.20
N ALA A 495 -52.31 40.44 10.94
CA ALA A 495 -51.45 40.57 9.77
C ALA A 495 -51.12 42.04 9.43
N ALA A 496 -52.14 42.87 9.28
CA ALA A 496 -52.01 44.22 8.75
C ALA A 496 -52.07 45.31 9.84
N GLY A 497 -52.36 44.95 11.09
CA GLY A 497 -52.62 45.90 12.18
C GLY A 497 -53.90 46.72 11.98
N THR A 498 -54.67 46.42 10.93
CA THR A 498 -55.89 47.13 10.53
C THR A 498 -57.00 46.13 10.25
N MET A 499 -58.24 46.52 10.57
CA MET A 499 -59.42 45.70 10.34
C MET A 499 -59.85 45.80 8.86
N ASP A 500 -59.78 44.71 8.10
CA ASP A 500 -60.23 44.68 6.70
C ASP A 500 -61.74 44.41 6.65
N VAL A 501 -62.49 45.52 6.71
CA VAL A 501 -63.95 45.51 6.69
C VAL A 501 -64.48 45.22 5.28
N GLN A 502 -63.73 45.48 4.21
CA GLN A 502 -64.24 45.36 2.85
C GLN A 502 -64.36 43.91 2.40
N ASP A 503 -63.34 43.09 2.65
CA ASP A 503 -63.38 41.68 2.30
C ASP A 503 -64.32 40.89 3.22
N ALA A 504 -64.38 41.26 4.50
CA ALA A 504 -65.37 40.73 5.43
C ALA A 504 -66.82 41.05 4.99
N ARG A 505 -67.08 42.24 4.41
CA ARG A 505 -68.38 42.59 3.79
C ARG A 505 -68.70 41.76 2.55
N LYS A 506 -67.72 41.48 1.69
CA LYS A 506 -67.94 40.61 0.50
C LYS A 506 -68.35 39.20 0.91
N ILE A 507 -67.71 38.64 1.93
CA ILE A 507 -68.05 37.33 2.50
C ILE A 507 -69.48 37.35 3.06
N MET A 508 -69.84 38.41 3.77
CA MET A 508 -71.18 38.60 4.33
C MET A 508 -72.25 38.70 3.23
N ASN A 509 -72.00 39.49 2.17
CA ASN A 509 -72.92 39.63 1.05
C ASN A 509 -73.11 38.30 0.31
N HIS A 510 -72.02 37.54 0.13
CA HIS A 510 -72.07 36.24 -0.54
C HIS A 510 -72.82 35.18 0.27
N LEU A 511 -72.61 35.10 1.58
CA LEU A 511 -73.22 34.07 2.44
C LEU A 511 -74.68 34.35 2.80
N LEU A 512 -75.05 35.62 2.95
CA LEU A 512 -76.41 36.03 3.33
C LEU A 512 -77.28 36.41 2.12
N GLY A 513 -76.70 36.52 0.92
CA GLY A 513 -77.42 36.88 -0.31
C GLY A 513 -77.99 38.31 -0.30
N ARG A 514 -77.43 39.22 0.52
CA ARG A 514 -77.83 40.63 0.61
C ARG A 514 -76.69 41.53 0.16
N ASP A 515 -76.99 42.57 -0.63
CA ASP A 515 -75.98 43.53 -1.09
C ASP A 515 -75.90 44.72 -0.11
N MET A 516 -74.90 44.71 0.78
CA MET A 516 -74.79 45.65 1.90
C MET A 516 -73.95 46.90 1.59
N ASN A 517 -73.91 47.36 0.34
CA ASN A 517 -73.09 48.51 -0.09
C ASN A 517 -73.53 49.88 0.46
N GLU A 518 -74.60 49.98 1.25
CA GLU A 518 -75.12 51.27 1.77
C GLU A 518 -74.63 51.65 3.19
N ILE A 519 -73.79 50.85 3.86
CA ILE A 519 -73.27 51.22 5.18
C ILE A 519 -71.96 52.01 5.04
N GLY A 520 -72.03 53.31 5.34
CA GLY A 520 -70.95 54.28 5.22
C GLY A 520 -69.60 53.86 5.84
N THR A 521 -68.53 54.43 5.28
CA THR A 521 -67.11 54.13 5.54
C THR A 521 -66.52 54.81 6.79
N GLU A 522 -67.32 55.22 7.76
CA GLU A 522 -66.81 55.82 9.00
C GLU A 522 -66.74 54.76 10.10
N ALA A 523 -65.52 54.34 10.41
CA ALA A 523 -65.21 53.53 11.57
C ALA A 523 -65.51 54.34 12.85
N SER A 524 -66.66 54.10 13.47
CA SER A 524 -66.82 54.30 14.92
C SER A 524 -66.34 53.02 15.62
N ASP A 525 -65.84 53.14 16.86
CA ASP A 525 -65.33 52.04 17.71
C ASP A 525 -66.34 50.91 18.03
N ASP A 526 -67.50 50.90 17.38
CA ASP A 526 -68.54 49.91 17.55
C ASP A 526 -68.31 48.69 16.66
N ASN A 527 -68.56 47.51 17.21
CA ASN A 527 -68.43 46.24 16.52
C ASN A 527 -69.36 46.22 15.28
N TRP A 528 -68.79 46.43 14.09
CA TRP A 528 -69.55 46.53 12.85
C TRP A 528 -70.29 45.23 12.49
N ILE A 529 -69.82 44.05 12.95
CA ILE A 529 -70.55 42.78 12.79
C ILE A 529 -71.87 42.85 13.57
N LYS A 530 -71.84 43.42 14.78
CA LYS A 530 -73.03 43.66 15.61
C LYS A 530 -74.03 44.59 14.92
N GLN A 531 -73.55 45.68 14.32
CA GLN A 531 -74.40 46.62 13.58
C GLN A 531 -75.01 45.97 12.33
N THR A 532 -74.21 45.20 11.59
CA THR A 532 -74.57 44.75 10.25
C THR A 532 -75.38 43.44 10.25
N LEU A 533 -75.04 42.51 11.13
CA LEU A 533 -75.62 41.17 11.14
C LEU A 533 -76.81 41.04 12.10
N PHE A 534 -76.80 41.84 13.17
CA PHE A 534 -77.79 41.75 14.26
C PHE A 534 -78.59 43.04 14.42
N GLU A 535 -78.44 44.01 13.52
CA GLU A 535 -79.14 45.31 13.56
C GLU A 535 -79.03 45.97 14.95
N ASN A 536 -77.85 45.86 15.57
CA ASN A 536 -77.58 46.32 16.96
C ASN A 536 -78.36 45.62 18.09
N ASN A 537 -78.99 44.47 17.83
CA ASN A 537 -79.68 43.70 18.87
C ASN A 537 -78.69 42.94 19.77
N GLU A 538 -78.30 43.56 20.89
CA GLU A 538 -77.27 43.04 21.82
C GLU A 538 -77.57 41.64 22.35
N ARG A 539 -78.85 41.27 22.50
CA ARG A 539 -79.25 39.95 23.01
C ARG A 539 -78.86 38.81 22.09
N LEU A 540 -78.85 39.04 20.78
CA LEU A 540 -78.52 38.02 19.78
C LEU A 540 -77.00 37.86 19.60
N PHE A 541 -76.22 38.93 19.81
CA PHE A 541 -74.76 38.84 19.75
C PHE A 541 -74.18 38.06 20.93
N ASN A 542 -74.74 38.27 22.14
CA ASN A 542 -74.29 37.59 23.36
C ASN A 542 -74.52 36.07 23.36
N SER A 543 -75.42 35.54 22.52
CA SER A 543 -75.65 34.09 22.43
C SER A 543 -74.61 33.32 21.61
N PHE A 544 -73.71 34.01 20.88
CA PHE A 544 -72.72 33.39 19.99
C PHE A 544 -71.26 33.56 20.42
N SER A 545 -70.97 34.15 21.59
CA SER A 545 -69.60 34.18 22.11
C SER A 545 -69.23 32.79 22.65
N TYR A 546 -68.29 32.11 22.00
CA TYR A 546 -67.63 30.92 22.54
C TYR A 546 -66.12 31.07 22.44
N GLY A 547 -65.44 31.03 23.59
CA GLY A 547 -64.00 30.80 23.71
C GLY A 547 -63.20 31.96 24.31
N GLU A 548 -63.21 32.06 25.64
CA GLU A 548 -62.22 32.83 26.43
C GLU A 548 -60.79 32.35 26.12
N SER A 549 -59.87 33.31 25.92
CA SER A 549 -58.45 33.04 26.12
C SER A 549 -58.16 33.07 27.62
N LYS A 550 -57.15 32.34 28.11
CA LYS A 550 -56.76 32.32 29.54
C LYS A 550 -56.34 33.69 30.13
N ARG A 551 -56.44 34.79 29.37
CA ARG A 551 -56.23 36.17 29.83
C ARG A 551 -57.39 37.13 29.54
N GLY A 552 -58.61 36.61 29.35
CA GLY A 552 -59.79 37.39 28.99
C GLY A 552 -60.13 37.17 27.54
#